data_AF-S3H9Z4-F1
#
_entry.id   AF-S3H9Z4-F1
#
_cell.length_a   1.000
_cell.length_b   1.000
_cell.length_c   1.000
_cell.angle_alpha   90.00
_cell.angle_beta   90.00
_cell.angle_gamma   90.00
#
_symmetry.space_group_name_H-M   'P 1'
#
loop_
_entity.id
_entity.type
_entity.pdbx_description
1 polymer ?
#
loop_
_entity_poly.entity_id
_entity_poly.type
_entity_poly.pdbx_seq_one_letter_code
_entity_poly.pdbx_strand_id
1 'polypeptide(L)' 'MSLPFQETALGREFDAFANELALLPSSPDVTALELRFALLREAVAVRLAEPGRFTLNLPASLFDA' A
#
# COMPACT_ATOMS: atom_id res chain seq x y z
N MET A 1 -12.41 -15.41 13.06
CA MET A 1 -11.01 -14.99 12.85
C MET A 1 -10.91 -14.53 11.41
N SER A 2 -10.57 -13.27 11.15
CA SER A 2 -10.26 -12.82 9.79
C SER A 2 -8.95 -13.45 9.34
N LEU A 3 -8.86 -13.87 8.08
CA LEU A 3 -7.59 -14.28 7.50
C LEU A 3 -6.60 -13.10 7.57
N PRO A 4 -5.29 -13.34 7.79
CA PRO A 4 -4.27 -12.31 7.65
C PRO A 4 -4.38 -11.66 6.26
N PHE A 5 -4.11 -10.35 6.17
CA PHE A 5 -4.21 -9.60 4.90
C PHE A 5 -3.46 -10.28 3.75
N GLN A 6 -2.27 -10.84 4.02
CA GLN A 6 -1.44 -11.53 3.03
C GLN A 6 -2.07 -12.83 2.48
N GLU A 7 -2.98 -13.45 3.22
CA GLU A 7 -3.69 -14.66 2.78
C GLU A 7 -4.95 -14.34 1.96
N THR A 8 -5.34 -13.05 1.90
CA THR A 8 -6.46 -12.61 1.08
C THR A 8 -6.08 -12.55 -0.40
N ALA A 9 -7.06 -12.68 -1.30
CA ALA A 9 -6.83 -12.48 -2.73
C ALA A 9 -6.23 -11.09 -3.02
N LEU A 10 -6.71 -10.07 -2.32
CA LEU A 10 -6.18 -8.71 -2.45
C LEU A 10 -4.73 -8.61 -1.97
N GLY A 11 -4.38 -9.22 -0.83
CA GLY A 11 -3.00 -9.27 -0.35
C GLY A 11 -2.04 -9.87 -1.38
N ARG A 12 -2.46 -10.94 -2.08
CA ARG A 12 -1.68 -11.54 -3.16
C ARG A 12 -1.50 -10.61 -4.37
N GLU A 13 -2.51 -9.83 -4.73
CA GLU A 13 -2.39 -8.81 -5.79
C GLU A 13 -1.40 -7.70 -5.38
N PHE A 14 -1.42 -7.27 -4.12
CA PHE A 14 -0.43 -6.33 -3.59
C PHE A 14 1.00 -6.91 -3.65
N ASP A 15 1.18 -8.19 -3.33
CA ASP A 15 2.49 -8.84 -3.44
C ASP A 15 2.94 -8.96 -4.90
N ALA A 16 2.04 -9.28 -5.84
CA ALA A 16 2.33 -9.31 -7.27
C ALA A 16 2.79 -7.94 -7.78
N PHE A 17 2.05 -6.88 -7.43
CA PHE A 17 2.44 -5.52 -7.81
C PHE A 17 3.77 -5.09 -7.19
N ALA A 18 4.05 -5.46 -5.94
CA ALA A 18 5.35 -5.19 -5.31
C ALA A 18 6.51 -5.84 -6.09
N ASN A 19 6.30 -7.06 -6.59
CA ASN A 19 7.29 -7.75 -7.42
C ASN A 19 7.49 -7.05 -8.76
N GLU A 20 6.42 -6.60 -9.42
CA GLU A 20 6.53 -5.83 -10.67
C GLU A 20 7.22 -4.48 -10.46
N LEU A 21 6.90 -3.80 -9.36
CA LEU A 21 7.49 -2.51 -9.01
C LEU A 21 9.01 -2.63 -8.78
N ALA A 22 9.44 -3.71 -8.14
CA ALA A 22 10.86 -4.00 -7.90
C ALA A 22 11.68 -4.26 -9.18
N LEU A 23 11.02 -4.51 -10.32
CA LEU A 23 11.68 -4.66 -11.62
C LEU A 23 11.96 -3.32 -12.32
N LEU A 24 11.37 -2.22 -11.83
CA LEU A 24 11.58 -0.91 -12.43
C LEU A 24 12.98 -0.38 -12.13
N PRO A 25 13.58 0.38 -13.07
CA PRO A 25 14.87 1.01 -12.83
C PRO A 25 14.76 2.02 -11.68
N SER A 26 15.72 1.98 -10.75
CA SER A 26 15.73 2.89 -9.61
C SER A 26 15.80 4.36 -10.08
N SER A 27 14.80 5.13 -9.69
CA SER A 27 14.74 6.58 -9.88
C SER A 27 13.98 7.21 -8.71
N PRO A 28 14.13 8.53 -8.47
CA PRO A 28 13.37 9.22 -7.44
C PRO A 28 11.85 9.02 -7.58
N ASP A 29 11.35 8.97 -8.82
CA ASP A 29 9.93 8.76 -9.11
C ASP A 29 9.47 7.34 -8.73
N VAL A 30 10.30 6.33 -9.03
CA VAL A 30 10.02 4.94 -8.66
C VAL A 30 10.06 4.78 -7.14
N THR A 31 11.03 5.39 -6.45
CA THR A 31 11.08 5.38 -4.98
C THR A 31 9.86 6.08 -4.36
N ALA A 32 9.41 7.20 -4.93
CA ALA A 32 8.18 7.86 -4.48
C ALA A 32 6.95 6.97 -4.68
N LEU A 33 6.89 6.23 -5.79
CA LEU A 33 5.83 5.26 -6.08
C LEU A 33 5.85 4.09 -5.09
N GLU A 34 7.03 3.53 -4.77
CA GLU A 34 7.20 2.49 -3.74
C GLU A 34 6.70 2.93 -2.37
N LEU A 35 7.04 4.15 -1.96
CA LEU A 35 6.58 4.72 -0.69
C LEU A 35 5.06 4.89 -0.66
N ARG A 36 4.47 5.45 -1.72
CA ARG A 36 3.01 5.62 -1.85
C ARG A 36 2.30 4.26 -1.83
N PHE A 37 2.87 3.26 -2.50
CA PHE A 37 2.34 1.91 -2.53
C PHE A 37 2.39 1.23 -1.15
N ALA A 38 3.50 1.36 -0.43
CA ALA A 38 3.64 0.82 0.93
C ALA A 38 2.61 1.42 1.90
N LEU A 39 2.39 2.73 1.84
CA LEU A 39 1.37 3.42 2.64
C LEU A 39 -0.05 2.92 2.31
N LEU A 40 -0.35 2.73 1.02
CA LEU A 40 -1.64 2.21 0.57
C LEU A 40 -1.88 0.78 1.08
N ARG A 41 -0.85 -0.09 1.00
CA ARG A 41 -0.92 -1.47 1.48
C ARG A 41 -1.29 -1.52 2.97
N GLU A 42 -0.62 -0.72 3.80
CA GLU A 42 -0.90 -0.65 5.23
C GLU A 42 -2.29 -0.11 5.53
N ALA A 43 -2.70 0.97 4.86
CA ALA A 43 -4.04 1.53 4.99
C ALA A 43 -5.14 0.48 4.70
N VAL A 44 -4.96 -0.33 3.66
CA VAL A 44 -5.88 -1.40 3.29
C VAL A 44 -5.85 -2.54 4.33
N ALA A 45 -4.66 -2.95 4.78
CA ALA A 45 -4.52 -4.00 5.79
C ALA A 45 -5.22 -3.61 7.10
N VAL A 46 -5.01 -2.38 7.58
CA VAL A 46 -5.68 -1.81 8.76
C VAL A 46 -7.20 -1.77 8.56
N ARG A 47 -7.67 -1.29 7.41
CA ARG A 47 -9.11 -1.21 7.09
C ARG A 47 -9.81 -2.57 7.08
N LEU A 48 -9.11 -3.61 6.64
CA LEU A 48 -9.66 -4.98 6.61
C LEU A 48 -9.60 -5.65 7.99
N ALA A 49 -8.60 -5.31 8.82
CA ALA A 49 -8.49 -5.79 10.19
C ALA A 49 -9.53 -5.15 11.12
N GLU A 50 -9.86 -3.87 10.91
CA GLU A 50 -10.87 -3.14 11.67
C GLU A 50 -11.97 -2.60 10.75
N PRO A 51 -13.16 -3.22 10.70
CA PRO A 51 -14.28 -2.75 9.88
C PRO A 51 -14.83 -1.35 10.25
N GLY A 52 -14.21 -0.62 11.18
CA GLY A 52 -14.52 0.75 11.56
C GLY A 52 -13.98 1.83 10.60
N ARG A 53 -14.51 3.05 10.74
CA ARG A 53 -14.22 4.20 9.88
C ARG A 53 -12.85 4.81 10.24
N PHE A 54 -11.82 4.58 9.43
CA PHE A 54 -10.54 5.29 9.54
C PHE A 54 -10.59 6.60 8.74
N THR A 55 -10.28 7.72 9.39
CA THR A 55 -9.85 8.95 8.73
C THR A 55 -8.34 8.90 8.56
N LEU A 56 -7.87 8.53 7.37
CA LEU A 56 -6.48 8.72 6.97
C LEU A 56 -6.24 10.22 6.83
N ASN A 57 -5.64 10.82 7.86
CA ASN A 57 -5.23 12.22 7.82
C ASN A 57 -3.84 12.28 7.19
N LEU A 58 -3.77 12.09 5.87
CA LEU A 58 -2.53 12.22 5.12
C LEU A 58 -2.25 13.73 4.91
N PRO A 59 -1.07 14.24 5.29
CA PRO A 59 -0.74 15.63 5.04
C PRO A 59 -0.69 15.87 3.52
N ALA A 60 -1.34 16.94 3.04
CA ALA A 60 -1.43 17.26 1.61
C ALA A 60 -0.05 17.37 0.93
N SER A 61 0.98 17.73 1.69
CA SER A 61 2.37 17.83 1.27
C SER A 61 3.00 16.51 0.77
N LEU A 62 2.34 15.36 0.92
CA LEU A 62 2.80 14.08 0.37
C LEU A 62 2.56 13.94 -1.15
N PHE A 63 1.70 14.78 -1.72
CA PHE A 63 1.25 14.67 -3.11
C PHE A 63 1.67 15.83 -4.00
N ASP A 64 2.21 16.91 -3.44
CA ASP A 64 2.79 18.01 -4.21
C ASP A 64 4.26 17.69 -4.53
N ALA A 65 4.52 17.30 -5.78
CA ALA A 65 5.84 17.24 -6.42
C ALA A 65 5.76 17.84 -7.82
#